data_AF-A0A091HZN4-F1
#
_entry.id   AF-A0A091HZN4-F1
#
_cell.length_a   1.000
_cell.length_b   1.000
_cell.length_c   1.000
_cell.angle_alpha   90.00
_cell.angle_beta   90.00
_cell.angle_gamma   90.00
#
_symmetry.space_group_name_H-M   'P 1'
#
loop_
_entity.id
_entity.type
_entity.pdbx_description
1 polymer ?
#
loop_
_entity_poly.entity_id
_entity_poly.type
_entity_poly.pdbx_seq_one_letter_code
_entity_poly.pdbx_strand_id
1 'polypeptide(L)'
;PAHWDKSAVPELGFKLIKLDHSSEEYRTVKMDFQRTMPKTIIQKIQRVQNPSLWELFQWQKEQMKKTKGGQAVDERLLFHGTSSRYIEAICQQNFDWRICGLHGTVYGRGSYFARDASYSDHYCKKESNGKIMFLARVLVGDFTLGKSSYVRPPFKDQHNFYDSCVDNLSNPSIFVIFDKQQIYPEYLIEY
;
A
#
# COMPACT_ATOMS: atom_id res chain seq x y z
N PRO A 1 -1.08 16.42 2.78
CA PRO A 1 -0.26 16.29 4.02
C PRO A 1 0.93 17.26 4.08
N ALA A 2 1.53 17.47 5.26
CA ALA A 2 2.57 18.49 5.50
C ALA A 2 3.91 18.20 4.78
N HIS A 3 4.28 16.91 4.66
CA HIS A 3 5.54 16.49 4.06
C HIS A 3 5.58 16.62 2.52
N TRP A 4 4.46 16.93 1.87
CA TRP A 4 4.43 17.14 0.42
C TRP A 4 5.14 18.42 0.00
N ASP A 5 5.79 18.35 -1.16
CA ASP A 5 6.27 19.50 -1.89
C ASP A 5 5.06 20.25 -2.43
N LYS A 6 4.76 21.40 -1.79
CA LYS A 6 3.62 22.26 -2.08
C LYS A 6 3.71 22.94 -3.44
N SER A 7 4.93 23.09 -3.98
CA SER A 7 5.15 23.66 -5.32
C SER A 7 4.86 22.65 -6.44
N ALA A 8 4.71 21.37 -6.09
CA ALA A 8 4.64 20.26 -7.02
C ALA A 8 3.39 19.39 -6.80
N VAL A 9 2.29 19.97 -6.32
CA VAL A 9 0.99 19.30 -6.23
C VAL A 9 0.18 19.65 -7.49
N PRO A 10 -0.13 18.68 -8.37
CA PRO A 10 -0.96 18.94 -9.54
C PRO A 10 -2.41 19.21 -9.11
N GLU A 11 -3.19 19.91 -9.93
CA GLU A 11 -4.64 20.07 -9.69
C GLU A 11 -5.40 18.74 -9.87
N LEU A 12 -5.00 17.95 -10.87
CA LEU A 12 -5.53 16.62 -11.18
C LEU A 12 -4.40 15.64 -11.49
N GLY A 13 -4.62 14.35 -11.18
CA GLY A 13 -3.65 13.28 -11.42
C GLY A 13 -2.56 13.21 -10.36
N PHE A 14 -1.34 12.85 -10.77
CA PHE A 14 -0.23 12.66 -9.84
C PHE A 14 1.07 13.29 -10.33
N LYS A 15 1.98 13.54 -9.38
CA LYS A 15 3.38 13.85 -9.66
C LYS A 15 4.29 12.97 -8.81
N LEU A 16 5.42 12.56 -9.39
CA LEU A 16 6.46 11.81 -8.69
C LEU A 16 7.58 12.75 -8.26
N ILE A 17 7.83 12.83 -6.96
CA ILE A 17 8.88 13.65 -6.37
C ILE A 17 10.02 12.74 -5.96
N LYS A 18 11.17 12.85 -6.64
CA LYS A 18 12.38 12.12 -6.24
C LYS A 18 12.82 12.64 -4.87
N LEU A 19 12.94 11.73 -3.90
CA LEU A 19 13.41 12.07 -2.57
C LEU A 19 14.92 12.29 -2.57
N ASP A 20 15.37 13.26 -1.79
CA ASP A 20 16.78 13.49 -1.53
C ASP A 20 17.35 12.37 -0.65
N HIS A 21 18.49 11.77 -1.03
CA HIS A 21 19.10 10.66 -0.28
C HIS A 21 19.50 11.04 1.16
N SER A 22 19.69 12.33 1.43
CA SER A 22 19.99 12.90 2.75
C SER A 22 18.76 13.32 3.55
N SER A 23 17.56 13.19 2.99
CA SER A 23 16.31 13.48 3.71
C SER A 23 15.97 12.37 4.71
N GLU A 24 15.32 12.75 5.82
CA GLU A 24 14.84 11.79 6.82
C GLU A 24 13.78 10.84 6.27
N GLU A 25 12.94 11.35 5.37
CA GLU A 25 11.93 10.57 4.66
C GLU A 25 12.57 9.46 3.83
N TYR A 26 13.61 9.76 3.04
CA TYR A 26 14.36 8.76 2.28
C TYR A 26 14.99 7.71 3.20
N ARG A 27 15.64 8.13 4.29
CA ARG A 27 16.28 7.20 5.24
C ARG A 27 15.28 6.24 5.87
N THR A 28 14.09 6.74 6.23
CA THR A 28 13.01 5.93 6.81
C THR A 28 12.53 4.87 5.81
N VAL A 29 12.17 5.26 4.58
CA VAL A 29 11.70 4.31 3.55
C VAL A 29 12.81 3.30 3.20
N LYS A 30 14.07 3.75 3.11
CA LYS A 30 15.22 2.87 2.90
C LYS A 30 15.37 1.85 4.02
N MET A 31 15.26 2.27 5.28
CA MET A 31 15.39 1.39 6.44
C MET A 31 14.30 0.30 6.43
N ASP A 32 13.05 0.68 6.18
CA ASP A 32 11.92 -0.27 6.09
C ASP A 32 12.16 -1.31 4.99
N PHE A 33 12.62 -0.87 3.81
CA PHE A 33 12.95 -1.77 2.69
C PHE A 33 14.12 -2.70 3.03
N GLN A 34 15.21 -2.15 3.56
CA GLN A 34 16.44 -2.88 3.82
C GLN A 34 16.34 -3.85 5.01
N ARG A 35 15.31 -3.73 5.85
CA ARG A 35 15.03 -4.69 6.93
C ARG A 35 14.99 -6.15 6.43
N THR A 36 14.46 -6.36 5.22
CA THR A 36 14.39 -7.70 4.60
C THR A 36 15.14 -7.81 3.27
N MET A 37 15.67 -6.69 2.75
CA MET A 37 16.45 -6.64 1.50
C MET A 37 17.82 -5.94 1.73
N PRO A 38 18.66 -6.39 2.69
CA PRO A 38 19.82 -5.63 3.17
C PRO A 38 20.96 -5.48 2.15
N LYS A 39 21.05 -6.42 1.18
CA LYS A 39 22.10 -6.43 0.15
C LYS A 39 21.70 -5.70 -1.13
N THR A 40 20.45 -5.23 -1.19
CA THR A 40 19.87 -4.65 -2.39
C THR A 40 20.15 -3.16 -2.47
N ILE A 41 20.59 -2.68 -3.63
CA ILE A 41 20.95 -1.28 -3.85
C ILE A 41 19.72 -0.52 -4.36
N ILE A 42 19.22 0.42 -3.57
CA ILE A 42 18.15 1.31 -4.01
C ILE A 42 18.72 2.35 -4.97
N GLN A 43 18.15 2.45 -6.17
CA GLN A 43 18.53 3.44 -7.19
C GLN A 43 17.87 4.79 -6.91
N LYS A 44 16.58 4.79 -6.59
CA LYS A 44 15.82 5.99 -6.18
C LYS A 44 14.54 5.62 -5.44
N ILE A 45 14.08 6.58 -4.66
CA ILE A 45 12.76 6.55 -4.02
C ILE A 45 12.01 7.78 -4.51
N GLN A 46 10.79 7.59 -4.99
CA GLN A 46 9.93 8.67 -5.45
C GLN A 46 8.65 8.68 -4.63
N ARG A 47 8.32 9.82 -4.01
CA ARG A 47 7.02 10.03 -3.39
C ARG A 47 5.98 10.33 -4.45
N VAL A 48 4.84 9.66 -4.38
CA VAL A 48 3.66 9.96 -5.19
C VAL A 48 2.88 11.09 -4.50
N GLN A 49 2.57 12.15 -5.24
CA GLN A 49 1.66 13.21 -4.83
C GLN A 49 0.45 13.19 -5.73
N ASN A 50 -0.61 12.52 -5.29
CA ASN A 50 -1.92 12.50 -5.95
C ASN A 50 -2.96 13.06 -4.97
N PRO A 51 -3.39 14.34 -5.11
CA PRO A 51 -4.30 14.97 -4.15
C PRO A 51 -5.66 14.27 -4.08
N SER A 52 -6.23 13.86 -5.21
CA SER A 52 -7.54 13.20 -5.22
C SER A 52 -7.51 11.85 -4.50
N LEU A 53 -6.48 11.04 -4.72
CA LEU A 53 -6.33 9.76 -3.98
C LEU A 53 -6.06 10.00 -2.50
N TRP A 54 -5.29 11.03 -2.16
CA TRP A 54 -5.02 11.39 -0.77
C TRP A 54 -6.29 11.84 -0.04
N GLU A 55 -7.14 12.65 -0.68
CA GLU A 55 -8.42 13.09 -0.12
C GLU A 55 -9.36 11.92 0.15
N LEU A 56 -9.49 11.00 -0.82
CA LEU A 56 -10.30 9.79 -0.65
C LEU A 56 -9.78 8.89 0.49
N PHE A 57 -8.46 8.71 0.56
CA PHE A 57 -7.81 7.95 1.65
C PHE A 57 -8.08 8.57 3.03
N GLN A 58 -7.91 9.89 3.14
CA GLN A 58 -8.16 10.60 4.39
C GLN A 58 -9.64 10.58 4.78
N TRP A 59 -10.54 10.72 3.80
CA TRP A 59 -11.98 10.59 4.04
C TRP A 59 -12.32 9.21 4.58
N GLN A 60 -11.81 8.14 3.95
CA GLN A 60 -12.02 6.76 4.41
C GLN A 60 -11.47 6.54 5.83
N LYS A 61 -10.28 7.07 6.13
CA LYS A 61 -9.69 7.02 7.47
C LYS A 61 -10.60 7.65 8.53
N GLU A 62 -11.19 8.81 8.23
CA GLU A 62 -12.13 9.45 9.15
C GLU A 62 -13.44 8.68 9.30
N GLN A 63 -13.95 8.01 8.25
CA GLN A 63 -15.13 7.14 8.37
C GLN A 63 -14.86 5.93 9.27
N MET A 64 -13.72 5.26 9.07
CA MET A 64 -13.31 4.12 9.90
C MET A 64 -13.13 4.53 11.36
N LYS A 65 -12.53 5.70 11.62
CA LYS A 65 -12.37 6.28 12.96
C LYS A 65 -13.71 6.52 13.65
N LYS A 66 -14.69 7.12 12.94
CA LYS A 66 -16.03 7.35 13.49
C LYS A 66 -16.75 6.05 13.84
N THR A 67 -16.64 5.05 12.97
CA THR A 67 -17.26 3.73 13.17
C THR A 67 -16.67 3.01 14.39
N LYS A 68 -15.40 3.28 14.74
CA LYS A 68 -14.72 2.77 15.94
C LYS A 68 -14.88 3.66 17.18
N GLY A 69 -15.91 4.51 17.22
CA GLY A 69 -16.16 5.38 18.38
C GLY A 69 -15.05 6.43 18.62
N GLY A 70 -14.36 6.86 17.55
CA GLY A 70 -13.30 7.86 17.61
C GLY A 70 -11.90 7.31 17.82
N GLN A 71 -11.74 6.00 18.02
CA GLN A 71 -10.43 5.36 18.17
C GLN A 71 -9.60 5.43 16.88
N ALA A 72 -8.28 5.56 17.03
CA ALA A 72 -7.37 5.59 15.89
C ALA A 72 -7.46 4.30 15.07
N VAL A 73 -7.47 4.46 13.75
CA VAL A 73 -7.44 3.33 12.80
C VAL A 73 -6.02 2.80 12.68
N ASP A 74 -5.84 1.48 12.75
CA ASP A 74 -4.55 0.83 12.46
C ASP A 74 -4.19 1.11 10.99
N GLU A 75 -3.17 1.95 10.81
CA GLU A 75 -2.59 2.35 9.52
C GLU A 75 -1.16 1.83 9.47
N ARG A 76 -0.80 1.16 8.37
CA ARG A 76 0.53 0.58 8.18
C ARG A 76 1.13 0.98 6.85
N LEU A 77 2.46 1.07 6.82
CA LEU A 77 3.22 1.10 5.59
C LEU A 77 3.52 -0.35 5.18
N LEU A 78 3.07 -0.74 3.99
CA LEU A 78 3.19 -2.10 3.48
C LEU A 78 3.65 -2.12 2.02
N PHE A 79 4.43 -3.14 1.66
CA PHE A 79 5.01 -3.30 0.33
C PHE A 79 4.02 -3.95 -0.64
N HIS A 80 4.10 -3.54 -1.91
CA HIS A 80 3.36 -4.18 -3.00
C HIS A 80 4.24 -4.27 -4.25
N GLY A 81 4.60 -5.49 -4.63
CA GLY A 81 5.29 -5.77 -5.88
C GLY A 81 4.32 -5.87 -7.05
N THR A 82 4.66 -5.24 -8.17
CA THR A 82 3.83 -5.29 -9.38
C THR A 82 4.69 -5.19 -10.64
N SER A 83 4.09 -5.37 -11.81
CA SER A 83 4.75 -5.12 -13.09
C SER A 83 4.82 -3.61 -13.37
N SER A 84 5.94 -3.18 -13.94
CA SER A 84 6.19 -1.80 -14.40
C SER A 84 5.03 -1.21 -15.23
N ARG A 85 4.34 -2.03 -16.03
CA ARG A 85 3.19 -1.62 -16.86
C ARG A 85 2.00 -1.08 -16.06
N TYR A 86 1.90 -1.41 -14.77
CA TYR A 86 0.79 -0.96 -13.91
C TYR A 86 1.15 0.25 -13.05
N ILE A 87 2.41 0.68 -13.02
CA ILE A 87 2.88 1.74 -12.12
C ILE A 87 2.12 3.04 -12.35
N GLU A 88 2.04 3.50 -13.60
CA GLU A 88 1.32 4.72 -13.95
C GLU A 88 -0.17 4.63 -13.60
N ALA A 89 -0.80 3.49 -13.94
CA ALA A 89 -2.21 3.25 -13.63
C ALA A 89 -2.47 3.29 -12.11
N ILE A 90 -1.60 2.68 -11.29
CA ILE A 90 -1.73 2.69 -9.83
C ILE A 90 -1.53 4.11 -9.27
N CYS A 91 -0.51 4.85 -9.74
CA CYS A 91 -0.30 6.23 -9.30
C CYS A 91 -1.47 7.15 -9.67
N GLN A 92 -2.12 6.92 -10.80
CA GLN A 92 -3.25 7.72 -11.28
C GLN A 92 -4.59 7.31 -10.65
N GLN A 93 -4.86 6.01 -10.53
CA GLN A 93 -6.20 5.46 -10.29
C GLN A 93 -6.30 4.57 -9.02
N ASN A 94 -5.18 4.40 -8.32
CA ASN A 94 -5.02 3.50 -7.17
C ASN A 94 -4.95 2.02 -7.56
N PHE A 95 -4.75 1.14 -6.57
CA PHE A 95 -4.70 -0.31 -6.78
C PHE A 95 -6.06 -0.88 -7.17
N ASP A 96 -6.09 -1.70 -8.22
CA ASP A 96 -7.26 -2.47 -8.63
C ASP A 96 -6.88 -3.93 -8.85
N TRP A 97 -7.28 -4.78 -7.91
CA TRP A 97 -7.00 -6.23 -7.93
C TRP A 97 -7.64 -6.95 -9.13
N ARG A 98 -8.64 -6.35 -9.78
CA ARG A 98 -9.25 -6.91 -11.01
C ARG A 98 -8.34 -6.74 -12.22
N ILE A 99 -7.42 -5.77 -12.16
CA ILE A 99 -6.50 -5.41 -13.25
C ILE A 99 -5.08 -5.93 -12.98
N CYS A 100 -4.64 -5.88 -11.71
CA CYS A 100 -3.28 -6.24 -11.31
C CYS A 100 -3.04 -7.77 -11.20
N GLY A 101 -4.05 -8.58 -11.50
CA GLY A 101 -3.97 -10.04 -11.49
C GLY A 101 -4.27 -10.66 -10.12
N LEU A 102 -4.95 -11.80 -10.14
CA LEU A 102 -5.24 -12.64 -8.97
C LEU A 102 -4.12 -13.67 -8.80
N HIS A 103 -2.92 -13.25 -8.39
CA HIS A 103 -1.88 -14.21 -8.04
C HIS A 103 -2.16 -14.76 -6.64
N GLY A 104 -2.52 -16.04 -6.55
CA GLY A 104 -2.65 -16.73 -5.26
C GLY A 104 -3.64 -16.06 -4.31
N THR A 105 -4.93 -16.01 -4.67
CA THR A 105 -6.00 -15.43 -3.84
C THR A 105 -6.35 -16.31 -2.64
N VAL A 106 -5.36 -16.68 -1.84
CA VAL A 106 -5.51 -17.61 -0.72
C VAL A 106 -6.32 -16.99 0.42
N TYR A 107 -6.17 -15.67 0.60
CA TYR A 107 -6.74 -14.93 1.73
C TYR A 107 -7.89 -13.97 1.33
N GLY A 108 -8.32 -14.03 0.07
CA GLY A 108 -9.43 -13.24 -0.48
C GLY A 108 -9.13 -12.65 -1.86
N ARG A 109 -10.16 -12.15 -2.53
CA ARG A 109 -10.11 -11.43 -3.80
C ARG A 109 -10.02 -9.93 -3.53
N GLY A 110 -8.81 -9.48 -3.22
CA GLY A 110 -8.49 -8.09 -2.92
C GLY A 110 -7.05 -7.76 -3.32
N SER A 111 -6.61 -6.54 -3.04
CA SER A 111 -5.22 -6.11 -3.25
C SER A 111 -4.35 -6.60 -2.09
N TYR A 112 -3.24 -7.27 -2.41
CA TYR A 112 -2.34 -7.89 -1.43
C TYR A 112 -1.18 -6.95 -1.09
N PHE A 113 -0.87 -6.83 0.19
CA PHE A 113 0.24 -6.03 0.70
C PHE A 113 1.06 -6.85 1.69
N ALA A 114 2.38 -6.75 1.60
CA ALA A 114 3.29 -7.50 2.45
C ALA A 114 3.96 -6.60 3.48
N ARG A 115 4.13 -7.12 4.70
CA ARG A 115 4.96 -6.48 5.73
C ARG A 115 6.43 -6.37 5.29
N ASP A 116 6.90 -7.36 4.54
CA ASP A 116 8.31 -7.53 4.19
C ASP A 116 8.54 -7.30 2.69
N ALA A 117 9.52 -6.45 2.36
CA ALA A 117 9.87 -6.12 0.98
C ALA A 117 10.32 -7.36 0.19
N SER A 118 11.01 -8.30 0.85
CA SER A 118 11.47 -9.55 0.22
C SER A 118 10.31 -10.41 -0.29
N TYR A 119 9.15 -10.38 0.37
CA TYR A 119 7.96 -11.09 -0.12
C TYR A 119 7.44 -10.42 -1.41
N SER A 120 7.34 -9.09 -1.40
CA SER A 120 6.89 -8.31 -2.57
C SER A 120 7.83 -8.42 -3.77
N ASP A 121 9.13 -8.62 -3.55
CA ASP A 121 10.14 -8.77 -4.62
C ASP A 121 9.82 -9.91 -5.61
N HIS A 122 9.18 -10.98 -5.13
CA HIS A 122 8.80 -12.14 -5.95
C HIS A 122 7.74 -11.78 -7.01
N TYR A 123 6.96 -10.72 -6.77
CA TYR A 123 5.93 -10.23 -7.68
C TYR A 123 6.43 -9.08 -8.58
N CYS A 124 7.66 -8.61 -8.35
CA CYS A 124 8.28 -7.59 -9.17
C CYS A 124 8.93 -8.23 -10.38
N LYS A 125 8.48 -7.87 -11.59
CA LYS A 125 9.13 -8.28 -12.82
C LYS A 125 10.39 -7.44 -13.01
N LYS A 126 11.55 -8.09 -13.23
CA LYS A 126 12.79 -7.41 -13.56
C LYS A 126 12.71 -6.86 -14.98
N GLU A 127 12.89 -5.56 -15.13
CA GLU A 127 13.02 -4.87 -16.42
C GLU A 127 14.48 -4.46 -16.65
N SER A 128 14.77 -3.81 -17.78
CA SER A 128 16.14 -3.40 -18.15
C SER A 128 16.85 -2.55 -17.08
N ASN A 129 16.08 -1.77 -16.31
CA ASN A 129 16.59 -0.80 -15.34
C ASN A 129 16.55 -1.30 -13.90
N GLY A 130 16.04 -2.52 -13.64
CA GLY A 130 15.89 -3.05 -12.28
C GLY A 130 14.46 -3.51 -11.98
N LYS A 131 14.12 -3.57 -10.70
CA LYS A 131 12.78 -3.87 -10.19
C LYS A 131 12.18 -2.63 -9.54
N ILE A 132 10.86 -2.59 -9.47
CA ILE A 132 10.12 -1.51 -8.83
C ILE A 132 9.01 -2.09 -7.96
N MET A 133 8.86 -1.57 -6.75
CA MET A 133 7.74 -1.88 -5.87
C MET A 133 7.18 -0.62 -5.22
N PHE A 134 5.94 -0.71 -4.78
CA PHE A 134 5.33 0.31 -3.94
C PHE A 134 5.62 0.06 -2.46
N LEU A 135 5.76 1.14 -1.70
CA LEU A 135 5.47 1.18 -0.27
C LEU A 135 4.22 2.05 -0.09
N ALA A 136 3.11 1.43 0.29
CA ALA A 136 1.79 2.07 0.36
C ALA A 136 1.37 2.29 1.82
N ARG A 137 0.64 3.38 2.08
CA ARG A 137 -0.15 3.52 3.30
C ARG A 137 -1.43 2.73 3.17
N VAL A 138 -1.72 1.91 4.17
CA VAL A 138 -2.85 1.00 4.17
C VAL A 138 -3.60 1.10 5.50
N LEU A 139 -4.89 1.40 5.44
CA LEU A 139 -5.80 1.35 6.58
C LEU A 139 -6.21 -0.11 6.81
N VAL A 140 -5.39 -0.86 7.54
CA VAL A 140 -5.64 -2.29 7.81
C VAL A 140 -6.77 -2.47 8.82
N GLY A 141 -6.96 -1.50 9.72
CA GLY A 141 -8.04 -1.52 10.69
C GLY A 141 -8.09 -2.81 11.52
N ASP A 142 -9.30 -3.29 11.81
CA ASP A 142 -9.51 -4.56 12.48
C ASP A 142 -9.46 -5.66 11.43
N PHE A 143 -8.53 -6.60 11.58
CA PHE A 143 -8.33 -7.67 10.63
C PHE A 143 -8.69 -9.05 11.19
N THR A 144 -8.94 -9.99 10.28
CA THR A 144 -9.19 -11.40 10.61
C THR A 144 -8.55 -12.33 9.58
N LEU A 145 -8.57 -13.64 9.81
CA LEU A 145 -8.01 -14.61 8.86
C LEU A 145 -8.77 -14.56 7.52
N GLY A 146 -8.01 -14.48 6.44
CA GLY A 146 -8.53 -14.50 5.09
C GLY A 146 -8.95 -15.89 4.63
N LYS A 147 -9.85 -15.93 3.65
CA LYS A 147 -10.24 -17.13 2.91
C LYS A 147 -10.38 -16.80 1.44
N SER A 148 -10.03 -17.75 0.57
CA SER A 148 -10.01 -17.54 -0.87
C SER A 148 -11.35 -17.14 -1.50
N SER A 149 -12.45 -17.55 -0.87
CA SER A 149 -13.82 -17.21 -1.27
C SER A 149 -14.23 -15.76 -0.97
N TYR A 150 -13.50 -15.05 -0.10
CA TYR A 150 -13.90 -13.72 0.34
C TYR A 150 -13.73 -12.70 -0.78
N VAL A 151 -14.77 -11.90 -1.01
CA VAL A 151 -14.79 -10.73 -1.92
C VAL A 151 -14.90 -9.40 -1.16
N ARG A 152 -15.01 -9.49 0.17
CA ARG A 152 -14.98 -8.43 1.17
C ARG A 152 -14.58 -9.07 2.51
N PRO A 153 -14.13 -8.30 3.51
CA PRO A 153 -13.90 -8.86 4.84
C PRO A 153 -15.19 -9.48 5.40
N PRO A 154 -15.09 -10.55 6.21
CA PRO A 154 -16.26 -11.18 6.80
C PRO A 154 -16.84 -10.33 7.94
N PHE A 155 -18.02 -10.72 8.44
CA PHE A 155 -18.62 -10.12 9.63
C PHE A 155 -17.71 -10.25 10.86
N LYS A 156 -17.60 -9.17 11.61
CA LYS A 156 -16.98 -9.11 12.94
C LYS A 156 -18.01 -9.40 14.03
N ASP A 157 -19.20 -8.84 13.85
CA ASP A 157 -20.39 -9.05 14.69
C ASP A 157 -21.65 -8.96 13.80
N GLN A 158 -22.84 -8.85 14.39
CA GLN A 158 -24.11 -8.83 13.65
C GLN A 158 -24.30 -7.60 12.75
N HIS A 159 -23.54 -6.52 12.97
CA HIS A 159 -23.74 -5.23 12.30
C HIS A 159 -22.48 -4.73 11.59
N ASN A 160 -21.30 -5.19 12.00
CA ASN A 160 -20.02 -4.69 11.52
C ASN A 160 -19.23 -5.77 10.79
N PHE A 161 -18.46 -5.34 9.80
CA PHE A 161 -17.46 -6.15 9.12
C PHE A 161 -16.09 -5.88 9.70
N TYR A 162 -15.16 -6.82 9.50
CA TYR A 162 -13.75 -6.49 9.61
C TYR A 162 -13.34 -5.48 8.51
N ASP A 163 -12.18 -4.86 8.68
CA ASP A 163 -11.64 -3.88 7.74
C ASP A 163 -10.70 -4.52 6.70
N SER A 164 -10.04 -5.62 7.05
CA SER A 164 -9.14 -6.36 6.15
C SER A 164 -9.00 -7.84 6.53
N CYS A 165 -8.31 -8.60 5.67
CA CYS A 165 -7.96 -10.00 5.93
C CYS A 165 -6.45 -10.20 5.98
N VAL A 166 -5.99 -11.18 6.76
CA VAL A 166 -4.57 -11.52 6.94
C VAL A 166 -4.28 -13.00 6.80
N ASP A 167 -3.01 -13.34 6.65
CA ASP A 167 -2.49 -14.72 6.68
C ASP A 167 -2.41 -15.31 8.09
N ASN A 168 -2.08 -14.48 9.09
CA ASN A 168 -1.90 -14.88 10.49
C ASN A 168 -2.38 -13.77 11.44
N LEU A 169 -3.13 -14.11 12.49
CA LEU A 169 -3.66 -13.12 13.43
C LEU A 169 -2.60 -12.55 14.38
N SER A 170 -1.67 -13.38 14.83
CA SER A 170 -0.69 -13.01 15.86
C SER A 170 0.50 -12.26 15.27
N ASN A 171 0.92 -12.62 14.06
CA ASN A 171 2.04 -12.00 13.36
C ASN A 171 1.75 -11.91 11.84
N PRO A 172 0.82 -11.04 11.43
CA PRO A 172 0.44 -10.91 10.02
C PRO A 172 1.62 -10.46 9.17
N SER A 173 1.85 -11.18 8.08
CA SER A 173 2.87 -10.85 7.08
C SER A 173 2.25 -10.38 5.76
N ILE A 174 0.97 -10.72 5.54
CA ILE A 174 0.19 -10.38 4.36
C ILE A 174 -1.13 -9.75 4.80
N PHE A 175 -1.51 -8.67 4.15
CA PHE A 175 -2.80 -7.99 4.31
C PHE A 175 -3.53 -7.97 2.96
N VAL A 176 -4.81 -8.30 2.98
CA VAL A 176 -5.70 -8.23 1.82
C VAL A 176 -6.72 -7.13 2.05
N ILE A 177 -6.73 -6.16 1.15
CA ILE A 177 -7.58 -4.98 1.20
C ILE A 177 -8.57 -5.02 0.05
N PHE A 178 -9.85 -4.84 0.37
CA PHE A 178 -10.94 -5.02 -0.59
C PHE A 178 -11.46 -3.68 -1.14
N ASP A 179 -11.34 -2.59 -0.37
CA ASP A 179 -11.67 -1.24 -0.82
C ASP A 179 -10.40 -0.44 -1.12
N LYS A 180 -10.30 0.07 -2.35
CA LYS A 180 -9.15 0.87 -2.79
C LYS A 180 -8.98 2.17 -2.01
N GLN A 181 -10.04 2.72 -1.40
CA GLN A 181 -9.98 3.94 -0.60
C GLN A 181 -9.23 3.73 0.73
N GLN A 182 -9.03 2.47 1.15
CA GLN A 182 -8.18 2.14 2.30
C GLN A 182 -6.67 2.21 1.96
N ILE A 183 -6.30 2.57 0.73
CA ILE A 183 -4.92 2.49 0.25
C ILE A 183 -4.50 3.83 -0.36
N TYR A 184 -3.26 4.24 -0.07
CA TYR A 184 -2.59 5.32 -0.77
C TYR A 184 -1.19 4.85 -1.24
N PRO A 185 -0.90 4.85 -2.56
CA PRO A 185 0.40 4.43 -3.08
C PRO A 185 1.46 5.50 -2.81
N GLU A 186 2.04 5.52 -1.61
CA GLU A 186 2.84 6.67 -1.14
C GLU A 186 4.22 6.77 -1.80
N TYR A 187 4.94 5.65 -1.94
CA TYR A 187 6.28 5.65 -2.52
C TYR A 187 6.47 4.59 -3.60
N LEU A 188 7.29 4.92 -4.58
CA LEU A 188 7.90 4.00 -5.54
C LEU A 188 9.38 3.82 -5.22
N ILE A 189 9.81 2.57 -5.08
CA ILE A 189 11.19 2.19 -4.80
C ILE A 189 11.73 1.43 -6.01
N GLU A 190 12.74 1.99 -6.68
CA GLU A 190 13.45 1.34 -7.79
C GLU A 190 14.80 0.83 -7.30
N TYR A 191 15.13 -0.44 -7.59
CA TYR A 191 16.28 -1.16 -7.04
C TYR A 191 16.79 -2.28 -7.96
#